data_AF-A0A4Z1C5F8-F1
#
_entry.id   AF-A0A4Z1C5F8-F1
#
_cell.length_a   1.000
_cell.length_b   1.000
_cell.length_c   1.000
_cell.angle_alpha   90.00
_cell.angle_beta   90.00
_cell.angle_gamma   90.00
#
_symmetry.space_group_name_H-M   'P 1'
#
loop_
_entity.id
_entity.type
_entity.pdbx_description
1 polymer ?
#
loop_
_entity_poly.entity_id
_entity_poly.type
_entity_poly.pdbx_seq_one_letter_code
_entity_poly.pdbx_strand_id
1 'polypeptide(L)'
;MTRMQKERRRNRRSGIRIPVNLSYADATIETSTLNMSACGLRLKRPGRLYIPPGETIDVSFKGTDQPPLAAQITHLGKSHIGLQFDGKRFSGDELRALYDLAPAWQRFMVGSKRRLWRDSRRFAVLAANTLLRSLILKLVNPDFVFAVYGNRRDTDTYWSPKMAKHMPANLILGFIRNQNARGLLVASQTPEQELQANSDKVRTYISQLQLDFPQAKRFALVGRLPTFAKKAGIEIADPLVEGSLGTRYMIRDIAQQMKARAEYSEESSIVVLGGAGRIGNAVCEDLTGLYETVVAFDPRYEKDEEVRTEQGAVLRTSNVARLHDRKLYIGLMSQGDLVLDLFQHMPAGAMIADDTHPCISLHAREKLLEKGITVEKVVLSHSDFVMFPRMPSWNRRDIPGCLVEALVLLRRPDLEGGEFLSFCSQAKEMGFAGRLIKPLAE
;
A
#
# COMPACT_ATOMS: atom_id res chain seq x y z
N MET A 1 8.01 21.08 13.18
CA MET A 1 7.69 21.09 11.74
C MET A 1 7.66 19.66 11.18
N THR A 2 6.51 19.00 11.30
CA THR A 2 6.27 17.64 10.82
C THR A 2 6.18 17.66 9.30
N ARG A 3 7.24 17.20 8.63
CA ARG A 3 7.24 17.03 7.17
C ARG A 3 6.19 15.97 6.83
N MET A 4 4.97 16.39 6.43
CA MET A 4 3.88 15.52 6.00
C MET A 4 4.45 14.42 5.09
N GLN A 5 4.51 13.19 5.61
CA GLN A 5 5.11 12.06 4.92
C GLN A 5 4.12 11.54 3.89
N LYS A 6 4.19 12.09 2.67
CA LYS A 6 3.43 11.56 1.52
C LYS A 6 4.09 10.26 1.03
N GLU A 7 3.30 9.21 0.86
CA GLU A 7 3.72 7.97 0.18
C GLU A 7 4.22 8.30 -1.25
N ARG A 8 5.30 7.66 -1.69
CA ARG A 8 5.96 8.01 -2.97
C ARG A 8 5.33 7.26 -4.16
N ARG A 9 4.50 8.00 -4.90
CA ARG A 9 3.89 7.86 -6.25
C ARG A 9 4.14 6.55 -7.05
N ARG A 10 3.05 5.98 -7.59
CA ARG A 10 2.98 4.78 -8.46
C ARG A 10 3.12 5.10 -9.96
N ASN A 11 2.63 6.25 -10.43
CA ASN A 11 2.60 6.58 -11.86
C ASN A 11 3.96 6.59 -12.56
N ARG A 12 3.99 5.96 -13.75
CA ARG A 12 5.17 5.90 -14.60
C ARG A 12 5.45 7.29 -15.18
N ARG A 13 6.51 7.90 -14.68
CA ARG A 13 6.98 9.22 -15.09
C ARG A 13 7.56 9.19 -16.49
N SER A 14 7.02 10.01 -17.39
CA SER A 14 7.49 10.11 -18.78
C SER A 14 8.99 10.44 -18.84
N GLY A 15 9.49 11.33 -17.96
CA GLY A 15 10.90 11.73 -17.90
C GLY A 15 11.38 12.58 -19.08
N ILE A 16 10.47 12.90 -20.00
CA ILE A 16 10.69 13.80 -21.13
C ILE A 16 10.33 15.24 -20.75
N ARG A 17 10.80 16.17 -21.57
CA ARG A 17 10.56 17.60 -21.44
C ARG A 17 9.90 18.07 -22.71
N ILE A 18 8.64 18.45 -22.59
CA ILE A 18 7.85 19.00 -23.70
C ILE A 18 7.48 20.44 -23.36
N PRO A 19 7.52 21.35 -24.35
CA PRO A 19 7.06 22.72 -24.16
C PRO A 19 5.57 22.74 -23.82
N VAL A 20 5.21 23.55 -22.82
CA VAL A 20 3.83 23.78 -22.39
C VAL A 20 3.61 25.26 -22.15
N ASN A 21 2.41 25.72 -22.43
CA ASN A 21 1.99 27.08 -22.12
C ASN A 21 1.03 27.02 -20.93
N LEU A 22 1.25 27.92 -19.97
CA LEU A 22 0.37 28.11 -18.84
C LEU A 22 -0.42 29.41 -19.05
N SER A 23 -1.73 29.35 -18.97
CA SER A 23 -2.57 30.55 -18.93
C SER A 23 -2.97 30.84 -17.49
N TYR A 24 -2.59 32.00 -16.98
CA TYR A 24 -2.92 32.46 -15.63
C TYR A 24 -3.01 34.00 -15.60
N ALA A 25 -4.11 34.54 -15.06
CA ALA A 25 -4.33 35.99 -14.92
C ALA A 25 -4.05 36.77 -16.22
N ASP A 26 -4.64 36.32 -17.32
CA ASP A 26 -4.49 36.87 -18.68
C ASP A 26 -3.06 36.87 -19.25
N ALA A 27 -2.13 36.19 -18.60
CA ALA A 27 -0.77 35.98 -19.08
C ALA A 27 -0.56 34.54 -19.55
N THR A 28 0.08 34.40 -20.72
CA THR A 28 0.56 33.12 -21.23
C THR A 28 2.05 32.96 -20.90
N ILE A 29 2.39 31.93 -20.13
CA ILE A 29 3.77 31.65 -19.70
C ILE A 29 4.26 30.39 -20.39
N GLU A 30 5.26 30.52 -21.24
CA GLU A 30 5.95 29.36 -21.82
C GLU A 30 6.88 28.72 -20.78
N THR A 31 6.76 27.40 -20.61
CA THR A 31 7.68 26.60 -19.81
C THR A 31 7.84 25.21 -20.42
N SER A 32 8.51 24.30 -19.71
CA SER A 32 8.64 22.91 -20.11
C SER A 32 8.30 21.98 -18.98
N THR A 33 7.74 20.83 -19.33
CA THR A 33 7.62 19.73 -18.40
C THR A 33 9.01 19.27 -17.98
N LEU A 34 9.21 19.05 -16.69
CA LEU A 34 10.30 18.25 -16.13
C LEU A 34 9.87 16.79 -16.01
N ASN A 35 8.57 16.56 -15.89
CA ASN A 35 7.97 15.24 -15.89
C ASN A 35 6.46 15.30 -16.14
N MET A 36 5.90 14.19 -16.59
CA MET A 36 4.47 14.01 -16.80
C MET A 36 4.03 12.62 -16.33
N SER A 37 2.80 12.55 -15.84
CA SER A 37 2.06 11.35 -15.45
C SER A 37 0.62 11.47 -15.91
N ALA A 38 -0.16 10.39 -15.80
CA ALA A 38 -1.56 10.37 -16.22
C ALA A 38 -2.40 11.49 -15.58
N CYS A 39 -2.11 11.85 -14.33
CA CYS A 39 -2.92 12.78 -13.53
C CYS A 39 -2.24 14.13 -13.25
N GLY A 40 -1.11 14.44 -13.92
CA GLY A 40 -0.48 15.74 -13.67
C GLY A 40 0.94 15.92 -14.20
N LEU A 41 1.45 17.13 -13.96
CA LEU A 41 2.71 17.62 -14.49
C LEU A 41 3.65 18.07 -13.38
N ARG A 42 4.94 18.01 -13.67
CA ARG A 42 5.95 18.76 -12.95
C ARG A 42 6.62 19.67 -13.96
N LEU A 43 6.56 20.98 -13.74
CA LEU A 43 7.09 21.98 -14.67
C LEU A 43 8.32 22.67 -14.08
N LYS A 44 9.18 23.19 -14.95
CA LYS A 44 10.22 24.13 -14.52
C LYS A 44 9.51 25.39 -14.03
N ARG A 45 9.91 25.90 -12.86
CA ARG A 45 9.32 27.13 -12.32
C ARG A 45 9.63 28.28 -13.29
N PRO A 46 8.63 29.03 -13.77
CA PRO A 46 8.87 30.24 -14.53
C PRO A 46 9.62 31.25 -13.65
N GLY A 47 10.73 31.80 -14.15
CA GLY A 47 11.38 32.91 -13.47
C GLY A 47 10.48 34.13 -13.58
N ARG A 48 10.08 34.74 -12.45
CA ARG A 48 9.27 35.96 -12.28
C ARG A 48 7.77 35.79 -11.96
N LEU A 49 7.22 34.58 -11.96
CA LEU A 49 5.81 34.37 -11.58
C LEU A 49 5.68 33.53 -10.31
N TYR A 50 4.90 34.02 -9.36
CA TYR A 50 4.46 33.27 -8.19
C TYR A 50 2.97 32.98 -8.37
N ILE A 51 2.63 31.69 -8.50
CA ILE A 51 1.24 31.24 -8.49
C ILE A 51 1.07 30.42 -7.21
N PRO A 52 0.17 30.82 -6.29
CA PRO A 52 0.00 30.13 -5.02
C PRO A 52 -0.51 28.69 -5.20
N PRO A 53 -0.15 27.75 -4.31
CA PRO A 53 -0.79 26.44 -4.27
C PRO A 53 -2.31 26.56 -4.05
N GLY A 54 -3.09 25.73 -4.72
CA GLY A 54 -4.55 25.76 -4.69
C GLY A 54 -5.20 26.45 -5.89
N GLU A 55 -4.46 27.32 -6.58
CA GLU A 55 -4.92 27.98 -7.82
C GLU A 55 -5.07 26.98 -8.97
N THR A 56 -6.07 27.23 -9.81
CA THR A 56 -6.29 26.51 -11.07
C THR A 56 -5.73 27.32 -12.22
N ILE A 57 -4.98 26.65 -13.10
CA ILE A 57 -4.39 27.23 -14.29
C ILE A 57 -4.69 26.35 -15.49
N ASP A 58 -4.82 26.95 -16.67
CA ASP A 58 -4.95 26.18 -17.90
C ASP A 58 -3.58 25.83 -18.46
N VAL A 59 -3.42 24.58 -18.87
CA VAL A 59 -2.20 24.04 -19.45
C VAL A 59 -2.46 23.59 -20.88
N SER A 60 -1.73 24.13 -21.84
CA SER A 60 -1.76 23.64 -23.22
C SER A 60 -0.40 23.05 -23.63
N PHE A 61 -0.44 21.96 -24.39
CA PHE A 61 0.74 21.29 -24.93
C PHE A 61 1.04 21.80 -26.33
N LYS A 62 2.22 22.37 -26.52
CA LYS A 62 2.62 22.93 -27.82
C LYS A 62 2.82 21.79 -28.83
N GLY A 63 2.23 21.95 -30.02
CA GLY A 63 2.28 20.92 -31.07
C GLY A 63 1.20 19.84 -30.94
N THR A 64 0.12 20.12 -30.21
CA THR A 64 -1.05 19.23 -30.12
C THR A 64 -2.33 20.03 -30.38
N ASP A 65 -3.33 19.36 -30.93
CA ASP A 65 -4.70 19.91 -31.06
C ASP A 65 -5.54 19.65 -29.79
N GLN A 66 -4.91 19.24 -28.67
CA GLN A 66 -5.64 19.04 -27.43
C GLN A 66 -6.09 20.38 -26.86
N PRO A 67 -7.34 20.48 -26.37
CA PRO A 67 -7.80 21.68 -25.70
C PRO A 67 -6.97 21.95 -24.44
N PRO A 68 -6.87 23.22 -23.99
CA PRO A 68 -6.26 23.55 -22.72
C PRO A 68 -6.88 22.75 -21.58
N LEU A 69 -6.05 22.25 -20.68
CA LEU A 69 -6.47 21.45 -19.53
C LEU A 69 -6.33 22.26 -18.25
N ALA A 70 -7.44 22.41 -17.52
CA ALA A 70 -7.43 22.96 -16.18
C ALA A 70 -6.58 22.07 -15.25
N ALA A 71 -5.71 22.69 -14.47
CA ALA A 71 -4.83 22.01 -13.53
C ALA A 71 -4.63 22.83 -12.27
N GLN A 72 -4.77 22.20 -11.11
CA GLN A 72 -4.52 22.82 -9.82
C GLN A 72 -3.04 22.75 -9.43
N ILE A 73 -2.51 23.83 -8.86
CA ILE A 73 -1.16 23.87 -8.29
C ILE A 73 -1.14 23.12 -6.96
N THR A 74 -0.52 21.95 -6.94
CA THR A 74 -0.46 21.10 -5.75
C THR A 74 0.78 21.31 -4.89
N HIS A 75 1.88 21.75 -5.48
CA HIS A 75 3.10 22.07 -4.72
C HIS A 75 4.01 23.04 -5.45
N LEU A 76 4.67 23.90 -4.68
CA LEU A 76 5.66 24.84 -5.19
C LEU A 76 7.04 24.53 -4.59
N GLY A 77 8.00 24.22 -5.46
CA GLY A 77 9.39 23.96 -5.09
C GLY A 77 10.30 25.13 -5.48
N LYS A 78 11.55 25.11 -4.98
CA LYS A 78 12.55 26.14 -5.32
C LYS A 78 12.72 26.34 -6.84
N SER A 79 12.72 25.25 -7.62
CA SER A 79 12.98 25.26 -9.07
C SER A 79 11.84 24.69 -9.93
N HIS A 80 10.71 24.30 -9.34
CA HIS A 80 9.67 23.59 -10.06
C HIS A 80 8.28 23.81 -9.45
N ILE A 81 7.25 23.65 -10.28
CA ILE A 81 5.84 23.67 -9.87
C ILE A 81 5.25 22.28 -10.14
N GLY A 82 4.44 21.78 -9.22
CA GLY A 82 3.65 20.57 -9.39
C GLY A 82 2.21 20.92 -9.70
N LEU A 83 1.68 20.35 -10.78
CA LEU A 83 0.30 20.51 -11.21
C LEU A 83 -0.41 19.15 -11.14
N GLN A 84 -1.68 19.17 -10.76
CA GLN A 84 -2.60 18.05 -10.88
C GLN A 84 -3.73 18.47 -11.79
N PHE A 85 -4.05 17.67 -12.80
CA PHE A 85 -5.15 17.99 -13.70
C PHE A 85 -6.48 17.92 -12.95
N ASP A 86 -7.38 18.84 -13.28
CA ASP A 86 -8.72 18.86 -12.76
C ASP A 86 -9.63 18.02 -13.67
N GLY A 87 -10.31 17.01 -13.11
CA GLY A 87 -11.23 16.12 -13.84
C GLY A 87 -10.65 15.29 -15.01
N LYS A 88 -9.39 15.50 -15.43
CA LYS A 88 -8.78 14.81 -16.58
C LYS A 88 -7.66 13.86 -16.16
N ARG A 89 -7.76 12.61 -16.65
CA ARG A 89 -6.67 11.63 -16.61
C ARG A 89 -6.32 11.21 -18.04
N PHE A 90 -5.05 11.32 -18.39
CA PHE A 90 -4.60 10.85 -19.69
C PHE A 90 -4.65 9.32 -19.77
N SER A 91 -5.22 8.83 -20.86
CA SER A 91 -5.13 7.43 -21.25
C SER A 91 -3.68 7.04 -21.59
N GLY A 92 -3.41 5.74 -21.71
CA GLY A 92 -2.10 5.25 -22.14
C GLY A 92 -1.71 5.78 -23.52
N ASP A 93 -2.68 5.96 -24.40
CA ASP A 93 -2.47 6.44 -25.77
C ASP A 93 -2.29 7.96 -25.81
N GLU A 94 -3.06 8.72 -25.02
CA GLU A 94 -2.85 10.17 -24.89
C GLU A 94 -1.47 10.48 -24.30
N LEU A 95 -1.05 9.74 -23.27
CA LEU A 95 0.31 9.87 -22.73
C LEU A 95 1.38 9.50 -23.75
N ARG A 96 1.11 8.54 -24.65
CA ARG A 96 2.04 8.14 -25.71
C ARG A 96 2.13 9.21 -26.79
N ALA A 97 1.00 9.76 -27.23
CA ALA A 97 0.96 10.88 -28.17
C ALA A 97 1.76 12.09 -27.63
N LEU A 98 1.52 12.48 -26.37
CA LEU A 98 2.31 13.52 -25.71
C LEU A 98 3.79 13.12 -25.54
N TYR A 99 4.07 11.83 -25.39
CA TYR A 99 5.44 11.34 -25.32
C TYR A 99 6.18 11.50 -26.65
N ASP A 100 5.49 11.29 -27.76
CA ASP A 100 6.04 11.33 -29.11
C ASP A 100 6.33 12.73 -29.62
N LEU A 101 5.76 13.77 -29.00
CA LEU A 101 6.16 15.17 -29.18
C LEU A 101 7.60 15.45 -28.76
N ALA A 102 8.16 14.64 -27.85
CA ALA A 102 9.53 14.83 -27.40
C ALA A 102 10.51 14.43 -28.51
N PRO A 103 11.61 15.19 -28.69
CA PRO A 103 12.65 14.87 -29.66
C PRO A 103 13.14 13.42 -29.51
N ALA A 104 13.43 12.75 -30.64
CA ALA A 104 13.84 11.34 -30.66
C ALA A 104 15.04 11.06 -29.74
N TRP A 105 16.03 11.96 -29.68
CA TRP A 105 17.19 11.84 -28.79
C TRP A 105 16.80 11.83 -27.30
N GLN A 106 15.78 12.60 -26.91
CA GLN A 106 15.31 12.63 -25.52
C GLN A 106 14.56 11.35 -25.17
N ARG A 107 13.69 10.88 -26.08
CA ARG A 107 13.00 9.60 -25.95
C ARG A 107 13.99 8.45 -25.83
N PHE A 108 15.05 8.47 -26.64
CA PHE A 108 16.15 7.52 -26.57
C PHE A 108 16.87 7.59 -25.23
N MET A 109 17.30 8.77 -24.76
CA MET A 109 17.98 8.91 -23.47
C MET A 109 17.12 8.44 -22.29
N VAL A 110 15.83 8.76 -22.29
CA VAL A 110 14.89 8.28 -21.26
C VAL A 110 14.75 6.77 -21.31
N GLY A 111 14.61 6.20 -22.52
CA GLY A 111 14.57 4.76 -22.75
C GLY A 111 15.83 4.07 -22.23
N SER A 112 17.01 4.56 -22.62
CA SER A 112 18.32 4.07 -22.19
C SER A 112 18.51 4.18 -20.69
N LYS A 113 18.13 5.29 -20.05
CA LYS A 113 18.19 5.45 -18.60
C LYS A 113 17.28 4.46 -17.87
N ARG A 114 16.05 4.26 -18.35
CA ARG A 114 15.11 3.28 -17.78
C ARG A 114 15.63 1.86 -17.93
N ARG A 115 16.19 1.54 -19.10
CA ARG A 115 16.82 0.24 -19.38
C ARG A 115 18.01 0.01 -18.46
N LEU A 116 18.94 0.96 -18.38
CA LEU A 116 20.09 0.91 -17.47
C LEU A 116 19.66 0.70 -16.02
N TRP A 117 18.64 1.42 -15.55
CA TRP A 117 18.15 1.28 -14.18
C TRP A 117 17.52 -0.08 -13.91
N ARG A 118 16.71 -0.60 -14.84
CA ARG A 118 16.14 -1.95 -14.76
C ARG A 118 17.23 -3.01 -14.79
N ASP A 119 18.18 -2.88 -15.70
CA ASP A 119 19.25 -3.87 -15.90
C ASP A 119 20.23 -3.83 -14.70
N SER A 120 20.52 -2.65 -14.14
CA SER A 120 21.28 -2.51 -12.89
C SER A 120 20.57 -3.17 -11.70
N ARG A 121 19.25 -3.00 -11.59
CA ARG A 121 18.45 -3.66 -10.55
C ARG A 121 18.48 -5.18 -10.70
N ARG A 122 18.29 -5.67 -11.93
CA ARG A 122 18.36 -7.10 -12.26
C ARG A 122 19.74 -7.68 -11.94
N PHE A 123 20.80 -6.97 -12.31
CA PHE A 123 22.17 -7.35 -11.97
C PHE A 123 22.37 -7.41 -10.45
N ALA A 124 21.90 -6.41 -9.71
CA ALA A 124 22.00 -6.40 -8.24
C ALA A 124 21.25 -7.58 -7.60
N VAL A 125 20.04 -7.89 -8.07
CA VAL A 125 19.28 -9.07 -7.61
C VAL A 125 20.01 -10.36 -7.94
N LEU A 126 20.56 -10.50 -9.14
CA LEU A 126 21.33 -11.66 -9.55
C LEU A 126 22.57 -11.84 -8.68
N ALA A 127 23.37 -10.79 -8.48
CA ALA A 127 24.57 -10.83 -7.68
C ALA A 127 24.26 -11.14 -6.20
N ALA A 128 23.22 -10.51 -5.64
CA ALA A 128 22.80 -10.74 -4.25
C ALA A 128 22.31 -12.18 -4.01
N ASN A 129 21.76 -12.84 -5.03
CA ASN A 129 21.19 -14.17 -4.93
C ASN A 129 22.09 -15.28 -5.50
N THR A 130 23.28 -14.93 -5.99
CA THR A 130 24.30 -15.89 -6.43
C THR A 130 25.60 -15.62 -5.68
N LEU A 131 26.46 -14.77 -6.24
CA LEU A 131 27.83 -14.53 -5.79
C LEU A 131 27.94 -13.97 -4.37
N LEU A 132 27.02 -13.06 -3.99
CA LEU A 132 27.09 -12.33 -2.71
C LEU A 132 26.20 -12.93 -1.63
N ARG A 133 25.43 -13.99 -1.93
CA ARG A 133 24.37 -14.48 -1.04
C ARG A 133 24.92 -14.89 0.33
N SER A 134 25.95 -15.72 0.36
CA SER A 134 26.55 -16.22 1.61
C SER A 134 27.14 -15.08 2.45
N LEU A 135 27.76 -14.09 1.81
CA LEU A 135 28.29 -12.90 2.49
C LEU A 135 27.16 -12.05 3.07
N ILE A 136 26.08 -11.80 2.30
CA ILE A 136 24.91 -11.06 2.77
C ILE A 136 24.30 -11.74 3.99
N LEU A 137 24.12 -13.07 3.95
CA LEU A 137 23.57 -13.83 5.08
C LEU A 137 24.44 -13.72 6.32
N LYS A 138 25.76 -13.85 6.19
CA LYS A 138 26.71 -13.70 7.31
C LYS A 138 26.73 -12.28 7.89
N LEU A 139 26.70 -11.25 7.04
CA LEU A 139 26.76 -9.85 7.47
C LEU A 139 25.45 -9.37 8.10
N VAL A 140 24.32 -9.76 7.51
CA VAL A 140 23.01 -9.36 8.01
C VAL A 140 22.65 -10.14 9.28
N ASN A 141 22.93 -11.46 9.29
CA ASN A 141 22.53 -12.40 10.33
C ASN A 141 21.06 -12.19 10.75
N PRO A 142 20.09 -12.47 9.85
CA PRO A 142 18.71 -12.02 10.02
C PRO A 142 18.03 -12.69 11.21
N ASP A 143 17.52 -11.90 12.14
CA ASP A 143 16.65 -12.33 13.24
C ASP A 143 15.27 -12.76 12.72
N PHE A 144 14.82 -12.14 11.63
CA PHE A 144 13.53 -12.43 11.00
C PHE A 144 13.59 -12.34 9.48
N VAL A 145 12.66 -13.04 8.83
CA VAL A 145 12.43 -12.96 7.39
C VAL A 145 11.04 -12.41 7.13
N PHE A 146 10.95 -11.44 6.23
CA PHE A 146 9.69 -10.97 5.70
C PHE A 146 9.44 -11.62 4.34
N ALA A 147 8.57 -12.63 4.34
CA ALA A 147 8.24 -13.48 3.20
C ALA A 147 7.19 -12.80 2.32
N VAL A 148 7.55 -12.54 1.06
CA VAL A 148 6.68 -11.83 0.11
C VAL A 148 6.52 -12.56 -1.21
N TYR A 149 5.50 -12.17 -1.96
CA TYR A 149 5.26 -12.61 -3.32
C TYR A 149 4.83 -11.42 -4.18
N GLY A 150 4.89 -11.58 -5.50
CA GLY A 150 4.45 -10.56 -6.44
C GLY A 150 3.68 -11.18 -7.61
N ASN A 151 2.89 -10.35 -8.28
CA ASN A 151 2.34 -10.68 -9.59
C ASN A 151 3.45 -10.57 -10.67
N ARG A 152 3.18 -11.07 -11.88
CA ARG A 152 4.16 -11.02 -12.99
C ARG A 152 4.68 -9.61 -13.30
N ARG A 153 3.81 -8.59 -13.23
CA ARG A 153 4.19 -7.19 -13.48
C ARG A 153 5.25 -6.70 -12.49
N ASP A 154 5.12 -7.08 -11.22
CA ASP A 154 6.09 -6.73 -10.19
C ASP A 154 7.37 -7.56 -10.32
N THR A 155 7.28 -8.89 -10.49
CA THR A 155 8.45 -9.79 -10.55
C THR A 155 9.34 -9.52 -11.76
N ASP A 156 8.77 -9.22 -12.92
CA ASP A 156 9.52 -8.97 -14.17
C ASP A 156 10.41 -7.72 -14.08
N THR A 157 10.17 -6.84 -13.11
CA THR A 157 11.03 -5.69 -12.86
C THR A 157 12.35 -6.09 -12.16
N TYR A 158 12.37 -7.21 -11.44
CA TYR A 158 13.49 -7.63 -10.60
C TYR A 158 14.32 -8.74 -11.22
N TRP A 159 13.73 -9.62 -12.02
CA TRP A 159 14.46 -10.67 -12.73
C TRP A 159 13.83 -11.00 -14.09
N SER A 160 14.49 -11.88 -14.84
CA SER A 160 13.97 -12.46 -16.08
C SER A 160 13.90 -13.99 -15.95
N PRO A 161 13.12 -14.70 -16.79
CA PRO A 161 13.05 -16.16 -16.75
C PRO A 161 14.40 -16.85 -16.92
N LYS A 162 15.33 -16.26 -17.68
CA LYS A 162 16.69 -16.80 -17.83
C LYS A 162 17.52 -16.64 -16.55
N MET A 163 17.39 -15.51 -15.86
CA MET A 163 18.08 -15.29 -14.57
C MET A 163 17.53 -16.20 -13.49
N ALA A 164 16.21 -16.39 -13.43
CA ALA A 164 15.51 -17.22 -12.45
C ALA A 164 16.11 -18.63 -12.36
N LYS A 165 16.47 -19.23 -13.49
CA LYS A 165 17.12 -20.55 -13.59
C LYS A 165 18.45 -20.67 -12.84
N HIS A 166 19.12 -19.54 -12.57
CA HIS A 166 20.43 -19.50 -11.92
C HIS A 166 20.38 -18.95 -10.49
N MET A 167 19.18 -18.64 -9.98
CA MET A 167 18.98 -18.10 -8.63
C MET A 167 18.15 -19.08 -7.79
N PRO A 168 18.31 -19.07 -6.46
CA PRO A 168 17.48 -19.87 -5.55
C PRO A 168 16.01 -19.47 -5.63
N ALA A 169 15.10 -20.38 -5.27
CA ALA A 169 13.66 -20.14 -5.27
C ALA A 169 13.24 -18.95 -4.39
N ASN A 170 13.99 -18.69 -3.31
CA ASN A 170 13.79 -17.55 -2.42
C ASN A 170 14.82 -16.46 -2.66
N LEU A 171 14.35 -15.34 -3.21
CA LEU A 171 15.19 -14.22 -3.60
C LEU A 171 15.26 -13.18 -2.49
N ILE A 172 16.48 -12.89 -2.00
CA ILE A 172 16.75 -11.72 -1.17
C ILE A 172 16.59 -10.49 -2.04
N LEU A 173 15.60 -9.66 -1.71
CA LEU A 173 15.30 -8.41 -2.43
C LEU A 173 15.65 -7.17 -1.65
N GLY A 174 15.83 -7.28 -0.33
CA GLY A 174 16.15 -6.14 0.51
C GLY A 174 16.45 -6.50 1.95
N PHE A 175 16.82 -5.47 2.68
CA PHE A 175 17.14 -5.48 4.09
C PHE A 175 16.10 -4.67 4.87
N ILE A 176 15.76 -5.15 6.05
CA ILE A 176 14.85 -4.53 6.98
C ILE A 176 15.58 -4.36 8.31
N ARG A 177 15.44 -3.17 8.90
CA ARG A 177 15.92 -2.90 10.26
C ARG A 177 14.82 -2.24 11.07
N ASN A 178 14.65 -2.70 12.30
CA ASN A 178 13.88 -1.99 13.29
C ASN A 178 14.62 -2.05 14.63
N GLN A 179 15.05 -0.90 15.14
CA GLN A 179 15.91 -0.83 16.33
C GLN A 179 17.14 -1.74 16.15
N ASN A 180 17.30 -2.74 17.03
CA ASN A 180 18.39 -3.73 16.99
C ASN A 180 18.08 -4.94 16.12
N ALA A 181 16.80 -5.18 15.77
CA ALA A 181 16.40 -6.32 14.96
C ALA A 181 16.76 -6.12 13.49
N ARG A 182 17.33 -7.15 12.89
CA ARG A 182 17.74 -7.20 11.48
C ARG A 182 16.96 -8.27 10.75
N GLY A 183 16.51 -7.99 9.55
CA GLY A 183 15.79 -8.95 8.75
C GLY A 183 15.97 -8.75 7.25
N LEU A 184 15.46 -9.71 6.50
CA LEU A 184 15.51 -9.71 5.04
C LEU A 184 14.11 -9.68 4.44
N LEU A 185 13.94 -8.90 3.38
CA LEU A 185 12.81 -8.98 2.47
C LEU A 185 13.10 -10.09 1.46
N VAL A 186 12.34 -11.18 1.51
CA VAL A 186 12.57 -12.37 0.71
C VAL A 186 11.35 -12.72 -0.13
N ALA A 187 11.51 -12.71 -1.45
CA ALA A 187 10.44 -12.99 -2.39
C ALA A 187 10.50 -14.40 -2.95
N SER A 188 9.33 -15.01 -3.13
CA SER A 188 9.17 -16.18 -3.99
C SER A 188 9.49 -15.84 -5.46
N GLN A 189 10.24 -16.69 -6.15
CA GLN A 189 10.32 -16.65 -7.62
C GLN A 189 8.97 -17.00 -8.29
N THR A 190 8.16 -17.83 -7.63
CA THR A 190 6.84 -18.24 -8.09
C THR A 190 5.85 -17.08 -7.93
N PRO A 191 5.18 -16.63 -9.01
CA PRO A 191 4.20 -15.54 -8.95
C PRO A 191 2.96 -15.89 -8.12
N GLU A 192 2.25 -14.85 -7.66
CA GLU A 192 1.00 -14.97 -6.88
C GLU A 192 0.01 -15.97 -7.48
N GLN A 193 -0.27 -15.86 -8.77
CA GLN A 193 -1.29 -16.67 -9.45
C GLN A 193 -0.97 -18.17 -9.34
N GLU A 194 0.32 -18.51 -9.38
CA GLU A 194 0.78 -19.90 -9.31
C GLU A 194 0.78 -20.42 -7.87
N LEU A 195 1.14 -19.58 -6.89
CA LEU A 195 1.03 -19.92 -5.46
C LEU A 195 -0.44 -20.12 -5.04
N GLN A 196 -1.35 -19.29 -5.55
CA GLN A 196 -2.78 -19.43 -5.27
C GLN A 196 -3.37 -20.72 -5.85
N ALA A 197 -2.90 -21.11 -7.04
CA ALA A 197 -3.42 -22.26 -7.78
C ALA A 197 -2.83 -23.60 -7.31
N ASN A 198 -1.56 -23.64 -6.88
CA ASN A 198 -0.84 -24.89 -6.64
C ASN A 198 -0.24 -24.94 -5.21
N SER A 199 -0.82 -25.80 -4.38
CA SER A 199 -0.39 -26.02 -2.99
C SER A 199 1.04 -26.57 -2.86
N ASP A 200 1.54 -27.36 -3.82
CA ASP A 200 2.91 -27.90 -3.78
C ASP A 200 3.96 -26.82 -3.99
N LYS A 201 3.63 -25.79 -4.80
CA LYS A 201 4.49 -24.61 -4.94
C LYS A 201 4.56 -23.81 -3.64
N VAL A 202 3.46 -23.76 -2.88
CA VAL A 202 3.43 -23.11 -1.56
C VAL A 202 4.27 -23.89 -0.54
N ARG A 203 4.12 -25.22 -0.49
CA ARG A 203 4.96 -26.11 0.35
C ARG A 203 6.43 -25.93 0.03
N THR A 204 6.79 -26.02 -1.25
CA THR A 204 8.16 -25.81 -1.70
C THR A 204 8.69 -24.44 -1.28
N TYR A 205 7.89 -23.37 -1.48
CA TYR A 205 8.29 -22.02 -1.12
C TYR A 205 8.57 -21.90 0.39
N ILE A 206 7.63 -22.30 1.24
CA ILE A 206 7.74 -22.14 2.69
C ILE A 206 8.82 -23.06 3.28
N SER A 207 8.89 -24.32 2.87
CA SER A 207 9.92 -25.25 3.34
C SER A 207 11.32 -24.79 2.92
N GLN A 208 11.49 -24.37 1.67
CA GLN A 208 12.79 -23.84 1.22
C GLN A 208 13.13 -22.53 1.94
N LEU A 209 12.14 -21.72 2.30
CA LEU A 209 12.38 -20.47 3.03
C LEU A 209 13.00 -20.75 4.40
N GLN A 210 12.50 -21.74 5.14
CA GLN A 210 13.08 -22.11 6.42
C GLN A 210 14.49 -22.72 6.27
N LEU A 211 14.70 -23.54 5.23
CA LEU A 211 16.01 -24.11 4.91
C LEU A 211 17.05 -23.05 4.51
N ASP A 212 16.63 -22.02 3.77
CA ASP A 212 17.51 -20.95 3.29
C ASP A 212 17.93 -19.97 4.39
N PHE A 213 17.13 -19.87 5.47
CA PHE A 213 17.32 -18.91 6.56
C PHE A 213 17.17 -19.58 7.94
N PRO A 214 17.96 -20.61 8.25
CA PRO A 214 17.76 -21.46 9.45
C PRO A 214 18.00 -20.73 10.78
N GLN A 215 18.64 -19.56 10.76
CA GLN A 215 18.91 -18.74 11.93
C GLN A 215 17.80 -17.71 12.23
N ALA A 216 16.87 -17.52 11.29
CA ALA A 216 15.77 -16.59 11.49
C ALA A 216 14.77 -17.18 12.48
N LYS A 217 14.45 -16.40 13.52
CA LYS A 217 13.56 -16.81 14.60
C LYS A 217 12.09 -16.62 14.22
N ARG A 218 11.79 -15.72 13.28
CA ARG A 218 10.42 -15.39 12.86
C ARG A 218 10.33 -15.19 11.35
N PHE A 219 9.26 -15.71 10.74
CA PHE A 219 8.95 -15.56 9.31
C PHE A 219 7.59 -14.89 9.15
N ALA A 220 7.58 -13.58 8.90
CA ALA A 220 6.35 -12.84 8.64
C ALA A 220 5.82 -13.18 7.25
N LEU A 221 4.64 -13.81 7.19
CA LEU A 221 3.96 -14.16 5.95
C LEU A 221 3.08 -12.98 5.48
N VAL A 222 3.39 -12.37 4.33
CA VAL A 222 2.63 -11.21 3.84
C VAL A 222 1.28 -11.57 3.21
N GLY A 223 0.30 -10.69 3.38
CA GLY A 223 -0.92 -10.66 2.57
C GLY A 223 -1.67 -11.98 2.62
N ARG A 224 -1.79 -12.65 1.47
CA ARG A 224 -2.54 -13.91 1.33
C ARG A 224 -1.70 -15.16 1.57
N LEU A 225 -0.38 -15.04 1.86
CA LEU A 225 0.48 -16.19 2.15
C LEU A 225 -0.06 -17.06 3.29
N PRO A 226 -0.56 -16.52 4.43
CA PRO A 226 -1.15 -17.36 5.47
C PRO A 226 -2.29 -18.24 4.95
N THR A 227 -3.17 -17.67 4.12
CA THR A 227 -4.27 -18.41 3.50
C THR A 227 -3.74 -19.48 2.53
N PHE A 228 -2.71 -19.17 1.75
CA PHE A 228 -2.07 -20.14 0.85
C PHE A 228 -1.42 -21.29 1.62
N ALA A 229 -0.73 -20.98 2.73
CA ALA A 229 -0.10 -21.96 3.60
C ALA A 229 -1.13 -22.92 4.20
N LYS A 230 -2.21 -22.39 4.79
CA LYS A 230 -3.31 -23.19 5.34
C LYS A 230 -3.98 -24.07 4.28
N LYS A 231 -4.26 -23.52 3.08
CA LYS A 231 -4.79 -24.30 1.94
C LYS A 231 -3.83 -25.43 1.52
N ALA A 232 -2.53 -25.23 1.69
CA ALA A 232 -1.52 -26.24 1.43
C ALA A 232 -1.32 -27.25 2.58
N GLY A 233 -2.09 -27.14 3.66
CA GLY A 233 -1.97 -28.01 4.84
C GLY A 233 -0.73 -27.71 5.68
N ILE A 234 -0.19 -26.48 5.59
CA ILE A 234 0.94 -26.03 6.40
C ILE A 234 0.36 -25.33 7.62
N GLU A 235 0.67 -25.89 8.80
CA GLU A 235 0.37 -25.24 10.06
C GLU A 235 1.21 -23.98 10.22
N ILE A 236 0.58 -22.87 10.61
CA ILE A 236 1.28 -21.62 10.89
C ILE A 236 1.48 -21.54 12.40
N ALA A 237 2.62 -22.06 12.83
CA ALA A 237 3.14 -21.97 14.18
C ALA A 237 4.62 -21.52 14.11
N ASP A 238 5.22 -21.21 15.26
CA ASP A 238 6.64 -20.88 15.37
C ASP A 238 7.51 -21.77 14.47
N PRO A 239 8.35 -21.19 13.57
CA PRO A 239 8.71 -19.77 13.45
C PRO A 239 7.86 -18.95 12.47
N LEU A 240 6.80 -19.52 11.89
CA LEU A 240 5.92 -18.83 10.94
C LEU A 240 4.91 -17.92 11.65
N VAL A 241 4.79 -16.69 11.17
CA VAL A 241 3.90 -15.68 11.75
C VAL A 241 2.79 -15.34 10.76
N GLU A 242 1.54 -15.55 11.17
CA GLU A 242 0.34 -15.30 10.36
C GLU A 242 0.09 -13.79 10.17
N GLY A 243 0.38 -12.97 11.17
CA GLY A 243 0.18 -11.52 11.09
C GLY A 243 -1.22 -11.04 11.51
N SER A 244 -2.00 -11.91 12.14
CA SER A 244 -3.36 -11.59 12.59
C SER A 244 -3.40 -10.55 13.72
N LEU A 245 -2.60 -10.72 14.77
CA LEU A 245 -2.49 -9.80 15.90
C LEU A 245 -1.95 -8.44 15.46
N GLY A 246 -0.95 -8.44 14.57
CA GLY A 246 -0.37 -7.21 14.02
C GLY A 246 -1.37 -6.40 13.20
N THR A 247 -2.17 -7.06 12.34
CA THR A 247 -3.24 -6.39 11.60
C THR A 247 -4.38 -5.94 12.51
N ARG A 248 -4.81 -6.75 13.49
CA ARG A 248 -5.81 -6.35 14.48
C ARG A 248 -5.36 -5.12 15.27
N TYR A 249 -4.11 -5.10 15.75
CA TYR A 249 -3.52 -3.95 16.44
C TYR A 249 -3.56 -2.69 15.58
N MET A 250 -3.12 -2.81 14.33
CA MET A 250 -3.14 -1.72 13.36
C MET A 250 -4.55 -1.14 13.18
N ILE A 251 -5.55 -1.99 12.96
CA ILE A 251 -6.93 -1.55 12.76
C ILE A 251 -7.51 -0.94 14.03
N ARG A 252 -7.24 -1.53 15.20
CA ARG A 252 -7.71 -1.03 16.49
C ARG A 252 -7.15 0.37 16.78
N ASP A 253 -5.86 0.57 16.57
CA ASP A 253 -5.21 1.89 16.75
C ASP A 253 -5.77 2.93 15.77
N ILE A 254 -6.05 2.52 14.54
CA ILE A 254 -6.63 3.38 13.51
C ILE A 254 -8.08 3.75 13.83
N ALA A 255 -8.89 2.80 14.27
CA ALA A 255 -10.28 3.06 14.63
C ALA A 255 -10.34 4.04 15.81
N GLN A 256 -9.43 3.92 16.78
CA GLN A 256 -9.27 4.91 17.84
C GLN A 256 -8.93 6.31 17.28
N GLN A 257 -8.04 6.40 16.28
CA GLN A 257 -7.74 7.67 15.61
C GLN A 257 -8.91 8.23 14.79
N MET A 258 -9.72 7.37 14.16
CA MET A 258 -10.92 7.78 13.43
C MET A 258 -11.94 8.40 14.38
N LYS A 259 -12.23 7.73 15.50
CA LYS A 259 -13.14 8.23 16.54
C LYS A 259 -12.65 9.53 17.17
N ALA A 260 -11.34 9.73 17.27
CA ALA A 260 -10.76 10.95 17.84
C ALA A 260 -10.86 12.18 16.91
N ARG A 261 -11.30 12.04 15.65
CA ARG A 261 -11.50 13.18 14.74
C ARG A 261 -12.76 13.95 15.13
N ALA A 262 -12.70 15.28 15.06
CA ALA A 262 -13.80 16.14 15.48
C ALA A 262 -15.10 15.88 14.71
N GLU A 263 -15.00 15.52 13.43
CA GLU A 263 -16.14 15.18 12.59
C GLU A 263 -16.81 13.82 12.90
N TYR A 264 -16.15 12.97 13.72
CA TYR A 264 -16.60 11.61 14.03
C TYR A 264 -16.62 11.28 15.53
N SER A 265 -16.43 12.27 16.42
CA SER A 265 -16.33 12.04 17.87
C SER A 265 -17.60 11.43 18.47
N GLU A 266 -18.75 11.77 17.90
CA GLU A 266 -20.07 11.31 18.33
C GLU A 266 -20.48 9.97 17.69
N GLU A 267 -19.67 9.40 16.80
CA GLU A 267 -19.99 8.13 16.15
C GLU A 267 -19.82 6.97 17.15
N SER A 268 -20.93 6.40 17.59
CA SER A 268 -20.93 5.24 18.50
C SER A 268 -20.79 3.90 17.78
N SER A 269 -20.75 3.91 16.45
CA SER A 269 -20.71 2.70 15.61
C SER A 269 -19.67 2.75 14.49
N ILE A 270 -19.17 1.59 14.10
CA ILE A 270 -18.26 1.43 12.97
C ILE A 270 -18.64 0.20 12.14
N VAL A 271 -18.43 0.26 10.83
CA VAL A 271 -18.67 -0.85 9.91
C VAL A 271 -17.36 -1.53 9.55
N VAL A 272 -17.33 -2.86 9.57
CA VAL A 272 -16.22 -3.67 9.04
C VAL A 272 -16.70 -4.36 7.77
N LEU A 273 -16.21 -3.90 6.62
CA LEU A 273 -16.50 -4.50 5.31
C LEU A 273 -15.62 -5.75 5.15
N GLY A 274 -16.24 -6.92 4.98
CA GLY A 274 -15.56 -8.22 5.05
C GLY A 274 -15.57 -8.81 6.48
N GLY A 275 -16.60 -8.49 7.27
CA GLY A 275 -16.72 -8.90 8.68
C GLY A 275 -16.72 -10.41 8.93
N ALA A 276 -17.17 -11.24 7.98
CA ALA A 276 -17.08 -12.70 8.11
C ALA A 276 -15.69 -13.25 7.75
N GLY A 277 -14.73 -12.38 7.37
CA GLY A 277 -13.36 -12.78 7.07
C GLY A 277 -12.64 -13.22 8.34
N ARG A 278 -11.58 -14.02 8.19
CA ARG A 278 -10.78 -14.51 9.34
C ARG A 278 -10.28 -13.37 10.22
N ILE A 279 -9.69 -12.33 9.61
CA ILE A 279 -9.25 -11.13 10.33
C ILE A 279 -10.46 -10.26 10.69
N GLY A 280 -11.42 -10.13 9.76
CA GLY A 280 -12.63 -9.32 9.95
C GLY A 280 -13.42 -9.68 11.21
N ASN A 281 -13.65 -10.97 11.48
CA ASN A 281 -14.44 -11.40 12.62
C ASN A 281 -13.75 -11.01 13.94
N ALA A 282 -12.45 -11.30 14.06
CA ALA A 282 -11.67 -10.93 15.24
C ALA A 282 -11.61 -9.41 15.45
N VAL A 283 -11.45 -8.65 14.37
CA VAL A 283 -11.50 -7.19 14.40
C VAL A 283 -12.87 -6.69 14.87
N CYS A 284 -13.97 -7.31 14.44
CA CYS A 284 -15.30 -6.88 14.88
C CYS A 284 -15.45 -6.99 16.39
N GLU A 285 -14.99 -8.10 16.96
CA GLU A 285 -14.96 -8.30 18.42
C GLU A 285 -14.05 -7.28 19.11
N ASP A 286 -12.82 -7.09 18.62
CA ASP A 286 -11.86 -6.13 19.19
C ASP A 286 -12.37 -4.69 19.22
N LEU A 287 -13.11 -4.29 18.18
CA LEU A 287 -13.64 -2.94 18.05
C LEU A 287 -14.83 -2.67 18.98
N THR A 288 -15.45 -3.70 19.57
CA THR A 288 -16.48 -3.49 20.61
C THR A 288 -15.92 -2.83 21.87
N GLY A 289 -14.61 -2.89 22.09
CA GLY A 289 -13.93 -2.11 23.14
C GLY A 289 -13.78 -0.61 22.84
N LEU A 290 -14.18 -0.16 21.65
CA LEU A 290 -14.08 1.25 21.21
C LEU A 290 -15.43 1.84 20.76
N TYR A 291 -16.35 0.99 20.29
CA TYR A 291 -17.65 1.35 19.74
C TYR A 291 -18.73 0.50 20.38
N GLU A 292 -19.89 1.11 20.64
CA GLU A 292 -21.04 0.42 21.22
C GLU A 292 -21.54 -0.68 20.27
N THR A 293 -21.59 -0.35 18.97
CA THR A 293 -22.06 -1.27 17.93
C THR A 293 -21.06 -1.36 16.78
N VAL A 294 -20.60 -2.57 16.50
CA VAL A 294 -19.77 -2.87 15.32
C VAL A 294 -20.62 -3.61 14.29
N VAL A 295 -20.75 -3.07 13.08
CA VAL A 295 -21.48 -3.73 11.99
C VAL A 295 -20.51 -4.59 11.20
N ALA A 296 -20.56 -5.89 11.40
CA ALA A 296 -19.85 -6.88 10.60
C ALA A 296 -20.61 -7.10 9.29
N PHE A 297 -20.22 -6.38 8.23
CA PHE A 297 -20.87 -6.48 6.92
C PHE A 297 -20.16 -7.51 6.03
N ASP A 298 -20.88 -8.54 5.58
CA ASP A 298 -20.37 -9.52 4.63
C ASP A 298 -21.51 -10.24 3.88
N PRO A 299 -21.40 -10.48 2.56
CA PRO A 299 -22.41 -11.22 1.79
C PRO A 299 -22.66 -12.65 2.27
N ARG A 300 -21.74 -13.24 3.06
CA ARG A 300 -21.91 -14.60 3.61
C ARG A 300 -22.91 -14.69 4.75
N TYR A 301 -23.35 -13.57 5.33
CA TYR A 301 -24.37 -13.58 6.37
C TYR A 301 -25.76 -13.70 5.75
N GLU A 302 -26.53 -14.72 6.14
CA GLU A 302 -27.87 -14.97 5.59
C GLU A 302 -28.96 -14.11 6.23
N LYS A 303 -28.75 -13.65 7.46
CA LYS A 303 -29.70 -12.84 8.24
C LYS A 303 -28.97 -11.87 9.15
N ASP A 304 -29.68 -10.84 9.58
CA ASP A 304 -29.23 -9.95 10.66
C ASP A 304 -29.14 -10.76 11.97
N GLU A 305 -27.96 -10.77 12.58
CA GLU A 305 -27.70 -11.40 13.88
C GLU A 305 -26.94 -10.42 14.77
N GLU A 306 -27.47 -10.13 15.95
CA GLU A 306 -26.78 -9.36 16.97
C GLU A 306 -26.09 -10.30 17.95
N VAL A 307 -24.77 -10.17 18.07
CA VAL A 307 -23.94 -10.92 19.01
C VAL A 307 -23.43 -9.96 20.08
N ARG A 308 -23.83 -10.16 21.33
CA ARG A 308 -23.32 -9.37 22.46
C ARG A 308 -21.93 -9.85 22.85
N THR A 309 -21.01 -8.91 23.02
CA THR A 309 -19.70 -9.12 23.63
C THR A 309 -19.71 -8.56 25.05
N GLU A 310 -18.63 -8.74 25.80
CA GLU A 310 -18.47 -8.12 27.12
C GLU A 310 -18.40 -6.58 27.06
N GLN A 311 -18.08 -6.01 25.90
CA GLN A 311 -17.76 -4.58 25.74
C GLN A 311 -18.76 -3.83 24.83
N GLY A 312 -19.60 -4.54 24.07
CA GLY A 312 -20.56 -3.95 23.15
C GLY A 312 -21.33 -5.01 22.36
N ALA A 313 -21.75 -4.67 21.13
CA ALA A 313 -22.46 -5.59 20.26
C ALA A 313 -21.87 -5.63 18.85
N VAL A 314 -21.90 -6.81 18.23
CA VAL A 314 -21.57 -7.01 16.81
C VAL A 314 -22.86 -7.34 16.06
N LEU A 315 -23.27 -6.48 15.13
CA LEU A 315 -24.33 -6.76 14.18
C LEU A 315 -23.73 -7.43 12.94
N ARG A 316 -23.94 -8.73 12.79
CA ARG A 316 -23.60 -9.48 11.57
C ARG A 316 -24.72 -9.33 10.57
N THR A 317 -24.40 -8.87 9.36
CA THR A 317 -25.44 -8.57 8.36
C THR A 317 -24.87 -8.56 6.94
N SER A 318 -25.72 -8.91 5.97
CA SER A 318 -25.52 -8.66 4.54
C SER A 318 -26.45 -7.56 4.01
N ASN A 319 -27.29 -6.98 4.87
CA ASN A 319 -28.28 -5.99 4.50
C ASN A 319 -27.61 -4.63 4.28
N VAL A 320 -27.52 -4.23 3.01
CA VAL A 320 -26.92 -2.94 2.60
C VAL A 320 -27.62 -1.74 3.21
N ALA A 321 -28.88 -1.85 3.62
CA ALA A 321 -29.59 -0.77 4.28
C ALA A 321 -28.93 -0.35 5.62
N ARG A 322 -28.21 -1.27 6.28
CA ARG A 322 -27.48 -1.00 7.52
C ARG A 322 -26.27 -0.09 7.34
N LEU A 323 -25.90 0.23 6.09
CA LEU A 323 -24.79 1.11 5.76
C LEU A 323 -25.19 2.60 5.73
N HIS A 324 -26.48 2.93 5.53
CA HIS A 324 -26.92 4.30 5.24
C HIS A 324 -26.62 5.33 6.34
N ASP A 325 -26.68 4.92 7.60
CA ASP A 325 -26.55 5.82 8.75
C ASP A 325 -25.18 5.74 9.43
N ARG A 326 -24.17 5.19 8.74
CA ARG A 326 -22.84 4.94 9.31
C ARG A 326 -21.79 5.79 8.60
N LYS A 327 -20.91 6.46 9.33
CA LYS A 327 -19.83 7.26 8.72
C LYS A 327 -18.47 6.60 8.74
N LEU A 328 -18.22 5.65 9.63
CA LEU A 328 -16.91 5.03 9.81
C LEU A 328 -16.90 3.60 9.26
N TYR A 329 -15.92 3.32 8.40
CA TYR A 329 -15.76 2.02 7.75
C TYR A 329 -14.30 1.55 7.82
N ILE A 330 -14.09 0.26 8.07
CA ILE A 330 -12.83 -0.46 7.86
C ILE A 330 -12.99 -1.38 6.66
N GLY A 331 -12.10 -1.28 5.67
CA GLY A 331 -12.08 -2.14 4.48
C GLY A 331 -11.19 -3.37 4.68
N LEU A 332 -11.80 -4.55 4.83
CA LEU A 332 -11.12 -5.87 4.94
C LEU A 332 -11.68 -6.90 3.94
N MET A 333 -12.32 -6.42 2.87
CA MET A 333 -12.82 -7.26 1.79
C MET A 333 -11.68 -7.96 1.04
N SER A 334 -12.03 -9.00 0.26
CA SER A 334 -11.08 -9.78 -0.53
C SER A 334 -10.34 -8.96 -1.59
N GLN A 335 -10.93 -7.87 -2.06
CA GLN A 335 -10.33 -6.88 -2.95
C GLN A 335 -11.00 -5.52 -2.71
N GLY A 336 -10.24 -4.44 -2.81
CA GLY A 336 -10.73 -3.09 -2.46
C GLY A 336 -11.88 -2.61 -3.33
N ASP A 337 -11.82 -2.88 -4.63
CA ASP A 337 -12.80 -2.33 -5.59
C ASP A 337 -14.22 -2.88 -5.43
N LEU A 338 -14.44 -3.94 -4.62
CA LEU A 338 -15.79 -4.38 -4.22
C LEU A 338 -16.57 -3.29 -3.47
N VAL A 339 -15.89 -2.29 -2.93
CA VAL A 339 -16.53 -1.12 -2.34
C VAL A 339 -17.47 -0.40 -3.33
N LEU A 340 -17.24 -0.52 -4.63
CA LEU A 340 -18.07 0.09 -5.67
C LEU A 340 -19.45 -0.56 -5.79
N ASP A 341 -19.64 -1.74 -5.24
CA ASP A 341 -20.97 -2.37 -5.17
C ASP A 341 -21.78 -1.83 -3.98
N LEU A 342 -21.11 -1.17 -3.02
CA LEU A 342 -21.70 -0.76 -1.74
C LEU A 342 -21.79 0.75 -1.57
N PHE A 343 -20.95 1.52 -2.26
CA PHE A 343 -20.80 2.95 -2.01
C PHE A 343 -22.09 3.76 -2.14
N GLN A 344 -23.06 3.31 -2.94
CA GLN A 344 -24.36 3.97 -3.07
C GLN A 344 -25.13 4.01 -1.75
N HIS A 345 -24.87 3.04 -0.87
CA HIS A 345 -25.49 2.90 0.44
C HIS A 345 -24.72 3.58 1.57
N MET A 346 -23.62 4.25 1.27
CA MET A 346 -22.83 4.99 2.27
C MET A 346 -23.22 6.47 2.24
N PRO A 347 -23.31 7.17 3.38
CA PRO A 347 -23.64 8.58 3.42
C PRO A 347 -22.46 9.45 2.96
N ALA A 348 -22.77 10.66 2.49
CA ALA A 348 -21.76 11.68 2.25
C ALA A 348 -21.06 12.07 3.57
N GLY A 349 -19.75 12.33 3.53
CA GLY A 349 -18.93 12.57 4.71
C GLY A 349 -18.39 11.30 5.38
N ALA A 350 -18.73 10.11 4.85
CA ALA A 350 -18.15 8.85 5.34
C ALA A 350 -16.64 8.74 5.09
N MET A 351 -16.00 7.86 5.86
CA MET A 351 -14.58 7.54 5.79
C MET A 351 -14.34 6.04 5.79
N ILE A 352 -13.51 5.58 4.86
CA ILE A 352 -13.05 4.21 4.75
C ILE A 352 -11.55 4.16 5.07
N ALA A 353 -11.20 3.41 6.11
CA ALA A 353 -9.83 2.99 6.38
C ALA A 353 -9.54 1.69 5.63
N ASP A 354 -8.75 1.77 4.56
CA ASP A 354 -8.46 0.69 3.63
C ASP A 354 -7.23 -0.13 4.04
N ASP A 355 -7.44 -1.42 4.34
CA ASP A 355 -6.40 -2.44 4.52
C ASP A 355 -6.63 -3.65 3.58
N THR A 356 -7.36 -3.46 2.47
CA THR A 356 -7.60 -4.57 1.54
C THR A 356 -6.35 -4.88 0.72
N HIS A 357 -6.20 -6.14 0.30
CA HIS A 357 -5.12 -6.56 -0.58
C HIS A 357 -5.65 -7.41 -1.76
N PRO A 358 -5.83 -6.82 -2.97
CA PRO A 358 -5.37 -5.49 -3.38
C PRO A 358 -6.19 -4.34 -2.74
N CYS A 359 -5.54 -3.19 -2.54
CA CYS A 359 -6.15 -1.95 -2.01
C CYS A 359 -7.19 -1.37 -2.97
N ILE A 360 -8.04 -0.45 -2.47
CA ILE A 360 -9.01 0.29 -3.28
C ILE A 360 -8.26 1.12 -4.35
N SER A 361 -8.59 0.86 -5.61
CA SER A 361 -7.95 1.49 -6.77
C SER A 361 -8.21 2.99 -6.80
N LEU A 362 -7.42 3.74 -7.59
CA LEU A 362 -7.67 5.18 -7.76
C LEU A 362 -9.05 5.44 -8.37
N HIS A 363 -9.45 4.64 -9.36
CA HIS A 363 -10.75 4.76 -10.02
C HIS A 363 -11.89 4.62 -9.02
N ALA A 364 -11.82 3.61 -8.15
CA ALA A 364 -12.82 3.44 -7.11
C ALA A 364 -12.84 4.61 -6.10
N ARG A 365 -11.66 5.12 -5.73
CA ARG A 365 -11.54 6.29 -4.83
C ARG A 365 -12.06 7.59 -5.43
N GLU A 366 -11.89 7.81 -6.73
CA GLU A 366 -12.44 8.98 -7.42
C GLU A 366 -13.97 8.96 -7.36
N LYS A 367 -14.61 7.81 -7.66
CA LYS A 367 -16.06 7.63 -7.52
C LYS A 367 -16.57 7.80 -6.09
N LEU A 368 -15.81 7.31 -5.10
CA LEU A 368 -16.13 7.50 -3.68
C LEU A 368 -16.08 8.98 -3.31
N LEU A 369 -15.05 9.69 -3.76
CA LEU A 369 -14.87 11.11 -3.50
C LEU A 369 -15.98 11.96 -4.13
N GLU A 370 -16.46 11.61 -5.33
CA GLU A 370 -17.63 12.25 -5.97
C GLU A 370 -18.90 12.19 -5.09
N LYS A 371 -19.05 11.14 -4.27
CA LYS A 371 -20.13 11.00 -3.28
C LYS A 371 -19.79 11.63 -1.92
N GLY A 372 -18.64 12.29 -1.80
CA GLY A 372 -18.15 12.85 -0.55
C GLY A 372 -17.64 11.80 0.44
N ILE A 373 -17.24 10.62 -0.03
CA ILE A 373 -16.68 9.54 0.80
C ILE A 373 -15.15 9.58 0.70
N THR A 374 -14.49 9.67 1.84
CA THR A 374 -13.03 9.71 1.92
C THR A 374 -12.46 8.30 2.11
N VAL A 375 -11.33 8.03 1.45
CA VAL A 375 -10.59 6.76 1.63
C VAL A 375 -9.19 7.07 2.09
N GLU A 376 -8.78 6.45 3.19
CA GLU A 376 -7.43 6.54 3.74
C GLU A 376 -6.81 5.15 3.88
N LYS A 377 -5.57 4.97 3.43
CA LYS A 377 -4.87 3.70 3.55
C LYS A 377 -4.34 3.56 4.97
N VAL A 378 -4.45 2.34 5.48
CA VAL A 378 -3.96 1.97 6.80
C VAL A 378 -2.52 1.47 6.70
N VAL A 379 -1.63 2.01 7.54
CA VAL A 379 -0.25 1.52 7.69
C VAL A 379 0.20 1.62 9.15
N LEU A 380 1.14 0.78 9.57
CA LEU A 380 1.90 1.02 10.81
C LEU A 380 3.16 1.83 10.51
N SER A 381 3.68 2.49 11.52
CA SER A 381 4.89 3.29 11.45
C SER A 381 5.73 3.14 12.71
N HIS A 382 7.04 3.32 12.56
CA HIS A 382 8.01 3.38 13.66
C HIS A 382 9.17 4.30 13.22
N SER A 383 9.75 5.07 14.14
CA SER A 383 10.80 6.06 13.84
C SER A 383 12.07 5.43 13.26
N ASP A 384 12.44 4.27 13.80
CA ASP A 384 13.68 3.56 13.47
C ASP A 384 13.51 2.51 12.38
N PHE A 385 12.30 2.34 11.86
CA PHE A 385 12.04 1.35 10.82
C PHE A 385 12.60 1.81 9.48
N VAL A 386 13.34 0.91 8.85
CA VAL A 386 13.90 1.09 7.51
C VAL A 386 13.75 -0.19 6.71
N MET A 387 13.15 -0.06 5.53
CA MET A 387 13.18 -1.09 4.49
C MET A 387 13.92 -0.57 3.26
N PHE A 388 14.93 -1.31 2.81
CA PHE A 388 15.73 -0.93 1.65
C PHE A 388 16.08 -2.12 0.75
N PRO A 389 15.77 -2.07 -0.56
CA PRO A 389 14.87 -1.12 -1.20
C PRO A 389 13.44 -1.24 -0.65
N ARG A 390 12.63 -0.19 -0.83
CA ARG A 390 11.20 -0.25 -0.50
C ARG A 390 10.49 -1.30 -1.35
N MET A 391 9.46 -1.94 -0.81
CA MET A 391 8.52 -2.73 -1.60
C MET A 391 7.82 -1.84 -2.66
N PRO A 392 7.45 -2.41 -3.82
CA PRO A 392 6.59 -1.73 -4.78
C PRO A 392 5.35 -1.18 -4.07
N SER A 393 5.01 0.09 -4.32
CA SER A 393 3.79 0.70 -3.78
C SER A 393 3.71 0.88 -2.26
N TRP A 394 4.82 0.73 -1.54
CA TRP A 394 4.93 1.04 -0.11
C TRP A 394 5.93 2.19 0.10
N ASN A 395 5.74 2.98 1.17
CA ASN A 395 6.82 3.82 1.66
C ASN A 395 7.87 2.96 2.36
N ARG A 396 9.13 3.43 2.39
CA ARG A 396 10.22 2.76 3.10
C ARG A 396 10.08 2.76 4.63
N ARG A 397 9.06 3.47 5.15
CA ARG A 397 8.75 3.65 6.57
C ARG A 397 7.40 3.08 6.97
N ASP A 398 6.62 2.61 6.01
CA ASP A 398 5.33 2.00 6.26
C ASP A 398 5.57 0.52 6.55
N ILE A 399 4.91 0.01 7.58
CA ILE A 399 5.10 -1.34 8.10
C ILE A 399 3.77 -2.08 7.99
N PRO A 400 3.74 -3.23 7.31
CA PRO A 400 2.55 -4.11 7.31
C PRO A 400 2.29 -4.69 8.71
N GLY A 401 1.02 -4.92 9.05
CA GLY A 401 0.62 -5.56 10.31
C GLY A 401 1.37 -6.86 10.60
N CYS A 402 1.46 -7.75 9.59
CA CYS A 402 2.16 -9.03 9.75
C CYS A 402 3.65 -8.91 10.11
N LEU A 403 4.32 -7.85 9.64
CA LEU A 403 5.71 -7.60 9.98
C LEU A 403 5.85 -7.05 11.40
N VAL A 404 4.91 -6.23 11.87
CA VAL A 404 4.89 -5.77 13.27
C VAL A 404 4.68 -6.95 14.22
N GLU A 405 3.79 -7.88 13.89
CA GLU A 405 3.61 -9.10 14.70
C GLU A 405 4.90 -9.87 14.87
N ALA A 406 5.62 -10.15 13.77
CA ALA A 406 6.89 -10.85 13.86
C ALA A 406 7.93 -10.09 14.70
N LEU A 407 7.95 -8.75 14.62
CA LEU A 407 8.86 -7.92 15.41
C LEU A 407 8.50 -7.92 16.91
N VAL A 408 7.20 -7.90 17.25
CA VAL A 408 6.74 -7.99 18.64
C VAL A 408 7.04 -9.39 19.20
N LEU A 409 6.70 -10.45 18.46
CA LEU A 409 6.95 -11.83 18.87
C LEU A 409 8.43 -12.21 18.89
N LEU A 410 9.29 -11.48 18.18
CA LEU A 410 10.74 -11.62 18.29
C LEU A 410 11.25 -11.14 19.66
N ARG A 411 10.60 -10.12 20.25
CA ARG A 411 10.96 -9.57 21.56
C ARG A 411 10.21 -10.26 22.71
N ARG A 412 8.96 -10.65 22.48
CA ARG A 412 8.04 -11.28 23.44
C ARG A 412 7.36 -12.50 22.82
N PRO A 413 8.08 -13.64 22.72
CA PRO A 413 7.52 -14.88 22.19
C PRO A 413 6.29 -15.38 22.96
N ASP A 414 6.22 -15.06 24.25
CA ASP A 414 5.14 -15.42 25.17
C ASP A 414 3.76 -14.84 24.81
N LEU A 415 3.72 -13.84 23.93
CA LEU A 415 2.48 -13.23 23.45
C LEU A 415 1.86 -13.99 22.26
N GLU A 416 2.55 -15.01 21.73
CA GLU A 416 2.01 -15.87 20.68
C GLU A 416 0.82 -16.67 21.21
N GLY A 417 -0.35 -16.52 20.58
CA GLY A 417 -1.59 -17.13 21.07
C GLY A 417 -2.13 -16.53 22.38
N GLY A 418 -1.50 -15.48 22.91
CA GLY A 418 -1.93 -14.79 24.14
C GLY A 418 -3.06 -13.78 23.93
N GLU A 419 -3.36 -13.03 25.00
CA GLU A 419 -4.39 -11.99 24.97
C GLU A 419 -4.05 -10.83 24.03
N PHE A 420 -5.01 -10.45 23.19
CA PHE A 420 -4.82 -9.40 22.19
C PHE A 420 -4.46 -8.03 22.79
N LEU A 421 -5.02 -7.66 23.94
CA LEU A 421 -4.71 -6.39 24.61
C LEU A 421 -3.26 -6.34 25.11
N SER A 422 -2.73 -7.48 25.58
CA SER A 422 -1.32 -7.60 25.96
C SER A 422 -0.39 -7.38 24.76
N PHE A 423 -0.75 -7.95 23.59
CA PHE A 423 -0.05 -7.65 22.34
C PHE A 423 -0.11 -6.16 21.98
N CYS A 424 -1.28 -5.51 22.11
CA CYS A 424 -1.45 -4.09 21.82
C CYS A 424 -0.56 -3.20 22.72
N SER A 425 -0.52 -3.48 24.02
CA SER A 425 0.35 -2.74 24.95
C SER A 425 1.81 -2.88 24.53
N GLN A 426 2.25 -4.10 24.24
CA GLN A 426 3.63 -4.33 23.86
C GLN A 426 4.00 -3.65 22.53
N ALA A 427 3.11 -3.71 21.52
CA ALA A 427 3.33 -3.05 20.24
C ALA A 427 3.48 -1.52 20.40
N LYS A 428 2.64 -0.91 21.25
CA LYS A 428 2.68 0.52 21.57
C LYS A 428 3.93 0.91 22.36
N GLU A 429 4.33 0.12 23.36
CA GLU A 429 5.58 0.30 24.11
C GLU A 429 6.81 0.22 23.22
N MET A 430 6.75 -0.65 22.20
CA MET A 430 7.79 -0.76 21.17
C MET A 430 7.79 0.43 20.20
N GLY A 431 6.85 1.36 20.31
CA GLY A 431 6.78 2.58 19.49
C GLY A 431 6.08 2.41 18.14
N PHE A 432 5.40 1.28 17.90
CA PHE A 432 4.59 1.12 16.70
C PHE A 432 3.30 1.94 16.84
N ALA A 433 2.93 2.68 15.79
CA ALA A 433 1.69 3.43 15.76
C ALA A 433 1.04 3.32 14.39
N GLY A 434 -0.28 3.13 14.37
CA GLY A 434 -1.12 3.23 13.19
C GLY A 434 -1.06 4.63 12.61
N ARG A 435 -1.18 4.72 11.29
CA ARG A 435 -1.38 5.97 10.58
C ARG A 435 -2.38 5.77 9.48
N LEU A 436 -3.34 6.70 9.42
CA LEU A 436 -4.13 6.92 8.23
C LEU A 436 -3.34 7.82 7.28
N ILE A 437 -3.08 7.31 6.08
CA ILE A 437 -2.38 8.06 5.05
C ILE A 437 -3.28 8.23 3.84
N LYS A 438 -3.25 9.44 3.24
CA LYS A 438 -3.93 9.65 1.96
C LYS A 438 -3.36 8.66 0.94
N PRO A 439 -4.18 7.79 0.36
CA PRO A 439 -3.71 6.75 -0.54
C PRO A 439 -3.21 7.43 -1.81
N LEU A 440 -2.20 6.85 -2.45
CA LEU A 440 -1.52 7.44 -3.60
C LEU A 440 -2.52 7.92 -4.67
N ALA A 441 -2.32 9.11 -5.23
CA ALA A 441 -2.75 9.34 -6.61
C ALA A 441 -1.96 8.33 -7.46
N GLU A 442 -2.63 7.27 -7.92
CA GLU A 442 -2.00 6.20 -8.70
C GLU A 442 -1.33 6.75 -9.93
#